data_AF-A0A7L9FF74-F1
#
_entry.id   AF-A0A7L9FF74-F1
#
_cell.length_a   1.000
_cell.length_b   1.000
_cell.length_c   1.000
_cell.angle_alpha   90.00
_cell.angle_beta   90.00
_cell.angle_gamma   90.00
#
_symmetry.space_group_name_H-M   'P 1'
#
loop_
_entity.id
_entity.type
_entity.pdbx_description
1 polymer ?
#
loop_
_entity_poly.entity_id
_entity_poly.type
_entity_poly.pdbx_seq_one_letter_code
_entity_poly.pdbx_strand_id
1 'polypeptide(L)'
;MEHGKVGCRLIVSAARGHERAVLRDLLDLLFPYDNSVDYSTVNNRICIKTTLDLNAVSRILGRFPVRNLVSARYVLLSEEAKPNLEEGLKRLCSRMCGSNIRFRKVSVRLRSREGWRQEYYYLIRECLQECTGGSADAYIEFFNGILVLTLKVF
;
A
#
# COMPACT_ATOMS: atom_id res chain seq x y z
N MET A 1 2.62 -19.53 -5.08
CA MET A 1 2.16 -18.21 -4.55
C MET A 1 3.31 -17.63 -3.74
N GLU A 2 4.19 -16.85 -4.37
CA GLU A 2 5.44 -16.40 -3.72
C GLU A 2 5.19 -15.27 -2.73
N HIS A 3 5.78 -15.41 -1.55
CA HIS A 3 5.75 -14.48 -0.43
C HIS A 3 7.13 -13.86 -0.23
N GLY A 4 7.52 -12.93 -1.11
CA GLY A 4 8.46 -11.84 -0.76
C GLY A 4 7.70 -10.61 -0.25
N LYS A 5 6.52 -10.84 0.33
CA LYS A 5 5.45 -9.84 0.48
C LYS A 5 5.59 -9.11 1.81
N VAL A 6 5.27 -7.82 1.80
CA VAL A 6 5.17 -6.91 2.98
C VAL A 6 4.36 -7.47 4.17
N GLY A 7 3.72 -8.62 4.01
CA GLY A 7 3.10 -9.38 5.09
C GLY A 7 1.76 -8.82 5.51
N CYS A 8 1.44 -7.57 5.17
CA CYS A 8 0.14 -6.94 5.40
C CYS A 8 -0.55 -6.51 4.10
N ARG A 9 -1.87 -6.35 4.22
CA ARG A 9 -2.75 -5.79 3.19
C ARG A 9 -3.07 -4.33 3.44
N LEU A 10 -2.96 -3.86 4.68
CA LEU A 10 -3.22 -2.46 5.02
C LEU A 10 -2.02 -1.87 5.74
N ILE A 11 -1.61 -0.69 5.28
CA ILE A 11 -0.65 0.18 5.97
C ILE A 11 -1.42 1.38 6.49
N VAL A 12 -1.44 1.51 7.81
CA VAL A 12 -2.21 2.51 8.53
C VAL A 12 -1.29 3.46 9.29
N SER A 13 -1.59 4.75 9.18
CA SER A 13 -0.97 5.81 9.97
C SER A 13 -2.01 6.38 10.94
N ALA A 14 -1.64 6.52 12.20
CA ALA A 14 -2.45 7.16 13.23
C ALA A 14 -1.86 8.53 13.61
N ALA A 15 -2.67 9.37 14.26
CA ALA A 15 -2.15 10.54 14.94
C ALA A 15 -1.19 10.11 16.06
N ARG A 16 -0.13 10.90 16.28
CA ARG A 16 0.93 10.58 17.24
C ARG A 16 0.34 10.34 18.64
N GLY A 17 0.68 9.22 19.26
CA GLY A 17 0.19 8.84 20.59
C GLY A 17 -1.16 8.12 20.59
N HIS A 18 -1.80 7.95 19.43
CA HIS A 18 -3.08 7.25 19.28
C HIS A 18 -2.96 5.91 18.56
N GLU A 19 -1.74 5.43 18.30
CA GLU A 19 -1.48 4.21 17.52
C GLU A 19 -2.20 2.99 18.11
N ARG A 20 -2.14 2.82 19.44
CA ARG A 20 -2.79 1.69 20.12
C ARG A 20 -4.32 1.76 20.07
N ALA A 21 -4.89 2.96 20.18
CA ALA A 21 -6.33 3.16 20.11
C ALA A 21 -6.85 2.87 18.70
N VAL A 22 -6.20 3.44 17.68
CA VAL A 22 -6.52 3.18 16.28
C VAL A 22 -6.38 1.70 15.93
N LEU A 23 -5.32 1.04 16.41
CA LEU A 23 -5.13 -0.39 16.22
C LEU A 23 -6.31 -1.18 16.78
N ARG A 24 -6.66 -0.97 18.05
CA ARG A 24 -7.77 -1.70 18.70
C ARG A 24 -9.08 -1.47 17.93
N ASP A 25 -9.40 -0.22 17.63
CA ASP A 25 -10.63 0.13 16.93
C ASP A 25 -10.67 -0.50 15.53
N LEU A 26 -9.53 -0.62 14.83
CA LEU A 26 -9.43 -1.33 13.55
C LEU A 26 -9.58 -2.84 13.69
N LEU A 27 -8.98 -3.46 14.71
CA LEU A 27 -9.15 -4.89 14.94
C LEU A 27 -10.62 -5.21 15.26
N ASP A 28 -11.24 -4.46 16.17
CA ASP A 28 -12.66 -4.61 16.52
C ASP A 28 -13.57 -4.42 15.28
N LEU A 29 -13.19 -3.51 14.39
CA LEU A 29 -13.94 -3.24 13.17
C LEU A 29 -13.78 -4.33 12.10
N LEU A 30 -12.58 -4.88 11.94
CA LEU A 30 -12.27 -5.86 10.88
C LEU A 30 -12.59 -7.30 11.30
N PHE A 31 -12.44 -7.63 12.57
CA PHE A 31 -12.61 -9.00 13.11
C PHE A 31 -13.96 -9.64 12.73
N PRO A 32 -15.12 -8.93 12.77
CA PRO A 32 -16.39 -9.52 12.35
C PRO A 32 -16.45 -9.99 10.89
N TYR A 33 -15.56 -9.49 10.04
CA TYR A 33 -15.47 -9.84 8.62
C TYR A 33 -14.28 -10.74 8.30
N ASP A 34 -13.29 -10.80 9.19
CA ASP A 34 -12.08 -11.59 9.06
C ASP A 34 -11.50 -11.96 10.43
N ASN A 35 -11.79 -13.19 10.86
CA ASN A 35 -11.32 -13.74 12.14
C ASN A 35 -9.81 -14.04 12.13
N SER A 36 -9.13 -13.94 10.99
CA SER A 36 -7.69 -14.14 10.83
C SER A 36 -6.90 -12.83 10.83
N VAL A 37 -7.57 -11.70 11.11
CA VAL A 37 -6.93 -10.39 11.16
C VAL A 37 -5.79 -10.40 12.20
N ASP A 38 -4.63 -9.93 11.76
CA ASP A 38 -3.41 -9.85 12.57
C ASP A 38 -2.73 -8.51 12.30
N TYR A 39 -1.82 -8.10 13.18
CA TYR A 39 -1.12 -6.84 13.03
C TYR A 39 0.36 -6.92 13.40
N SER A 40 1.12 -6.03 12.81
CA SER A 40 2.47 -5.70 13.27
C SER A 40 2.67 -4.18 13.20
N THR A 41 3.68 -3.68 13.91
CA THR A 41 4.06 -2.26 13.85
C THR A 41 5.40 -2.14 13.15
N VAL A 42 5.45 -1.33 12.10
CA VAL A 42 6.66 -1.11 11.30
C VAL A 42 6.83 0.38 11.04
N ASN A 43 7.96 0.97 11.45
CA ASN A 43 8.25 2.39 11.27
C ASN A 43 7.12 3.33 11.74
N ASN A 44 6.57 3.07 12.94
CA ASN A 44 5.42 3.80 13.52
C ASN A 44 4.13 3.76 12.68
N ARG A 45 4.01 2.78 11.79
CA ARG A 45 2.77 2.49 11.05
C ARG A 45 2.25 1.12 11.47
N ILE A 46 0.93 0.97 11.47
CA ILE A 46 0.24 -0.28 11.76
C ILE A 46 0.10 -1.04 10.44
N CYS A 47 0.57 -2.28 10.41
CA CYS A 47 0.56 -3.17 9.25
C CYS A 47 -0.45 -4.28 9.56
N ILE A 48 -1.63 -4.22 8.94
CA ILE A 48 -2.72 -5.18 9.21
C ILE A 48 -2.74 -6.25 8.13
N LYS A 49 -2.62 -7.50 8.56
CA LYS A 49 -2.82 -8.68 7.74
C LYS A 49 -4.31 -9.01 7.77
N THR A 50 -4.89 -9.18 6.60
CA THR A 50 -6.30 -9.53 6.45
C THR A 50 -6.50 -10.26 5.13
N THR A 51 -7.53 -11.10 5.06
CA THR A 51 -8.02 -11.73 3.82
C THR A 51 -9.02 -10.84 3.09
N LEU A 52 -9.43 -9.71 3.68
CA LEU A 52 -10.36 -8.77 3.06
C LEU A 52 -9.74 -8.13 1.80
N ASP A 53 -10.55 -8.08 0.75
CA ASP A 53 -10.18 -7.38 -0.48
C ASP A 53 -10.31 -5.85 -0.34
N LEU A 54 -9.83 -5.14 -1.35
CA LEU A 54 -9.86 -3.68 -1.40
C LEU A 54 -11.28 -3.12 -1.22
N ASN A 55 -12.27 -3.75 -1.84
CA ASN A 55 -13.66 -3.26 -1.85
C ASN A 55 -14.29 -3.41 -0.47
N ALA A 56 -14.09 -4.57 0.17
CA ALA A 56 -14.55 -4.84 1.51
C ALA A 56 -13.95 -3.85 2.52
N VAL A 57 -12.62 -3.65 2.48
CA VAL A 57 -11.97 -2.69 3.37
C VAL A 57 -12.47 -1.27 3.14
N SER A 58 -12.54 -0.83 1.88
CA SER A 58 -13.00 0.53 1.55
C SER A 58 -14.43 0.78 2.03
N ARG A 59 -15.31 -0.22 1.86
CA ARG A 59 -16.70 -0.15 2.35
C ARG A 59 -16.77 -0.09 3.88
N ILE A 60 -15.98 -0.90 4.57
CA ILE A 60 -15.96 -0.95 6.03
C ILE A 60 -15.46 0.38 6.60
N LEU A 61 -14.30 0.86 6.16
CA LEU A 61 -13.71 2.12 6.64
C LEU A 61 -14.53 3.35 6.22
N GLY A 62 -15.19 3.30 5.06
CA GLY A 62 -16.11 4.34 4.62
C GLY A 62 -17.39 4.41 5.45
N ARG A 63 -17.89 3.27 5.94
CA ARG A 63 -19.10 3.20 6.77
C ARG A 63 -18.83 3.49 8.25
N PHE A 64 -17.66 3.09 8.73
CA PHE A 64 -17.29 3.16 10.15
C PHE A 64 -15.97 3.94 10.29
N PRO A 65 -16.03 5.28 10.40
CA PRO A 65 -14.82 6.09 10.53
C PRO A 65 -14.12 5.82 11.87
N VAL A 66 -12.80 5.59 11.81
CA VAL A 66 -11.97 5.37 13.00
C VAL A 66 -11.36 6.70 13.45
N ARG A 67 -11.53 7.06 14.72
CA ARG A 67 -11.00 8.32 15.27
C ARG A 67 -9.47 8.29 15.28
N ASN A 68 -8.82 9.43 14.99
CA ASN A 68 -7.36 9.57 14.94
C ASN A 68 -6.66 8.75 13.84
N LEU A 69 -7.42 8.11 12.95
CA LEU A 69 -6.90 7.53 11.72
C LEU A 69 -6.47 8.67 10.79
N VAL A 70 -5.19 8.70 10.40
CA VAL A 70 -4.64 9.73 9.50
C VAL A 70 -4.69 9.25 8.05
N SER A 71 -4.40 7.98 7.83
CA SER A 71 -4.49 7.36 6.51
C SER A 71 -4.61 5.86 6.64
N ALA A 72 -5.46 5.23 5.83
CA ALA A 72 -5.39 3.80 5.58
C ALA A 72 -5.10 3.57 4.09
N ARG A 73 -4.13 2.71 3.81
CA ARG A 73 -3.71 2.40 2.45
C ARG A 73 -3.66 0.89 2.22
N TYR A 74 -4.34 0.45 1.17
CA TYR A 74 -4.37 -0.96 0.75
C TYR A 74 -3.16 -1.28 -0.11
N VAL A 75 -2.43 -2.35 0.21
CA VAL A 75 -1.29 -2.85 -0.56
C VAL A 75 -1.81 -3.71 -1.71
N LEU A 76 -1.69 -3.18 -2.93
CA LEU A 76 -2.06 -3.90 -4.15
C LEU A 76 -0.97 -4.89 -4.56
N LEU A 77 0.26 -4.38 -4.67
CA LEU A 77 1.43 -5.10 -5.13
C LEU A 77 2.62 -4.76 -4.23
N SER A 78 3.52 -5.72 -4.08
CA SER A 78 4.78 -5.53 -3.37
C SER A 78 5.89 -6.24 -4.14
N GLU A 79 7.05 -5.61 -4.21
CA GLU A 79 8.23 -6.10 -4.92
C GLU A 79 9.50 -5.83 -4.12
N GLU A 80 10.41 -6.79 -4.10
CA GLU A 80 11.73 -6.59 -3.53
C GLU A 80 12.53 -5.60 -4.37
N ALA A 81 13.13 -4.62 -3.70
CA ALA A 81 13.90 -3.57 -4.35
C ALA A 81 15.40 -3.89 -4.44
N LYS A 82 15.86 -4.95 -3.77
CA LYS A 82 17.26 -5.34 -3.72
C LYS A 82 17.52 -6.49 -4.70
N PRO A 83 18.71 -6.55 -5.32
CA PRO A 83 19.85 -5.63 -5.18
C PRO A 83 19.73 -4.33 -6.00
N ASN A 84 18.81 -4.26 -6.98
CA ASN A 84 18.67 -3.11 -7.88
C ASN A 84 17.24 -2.52 -7.83
N LEU A 85 17.15 -1.24 -7.45
CA LEU A 85 15.89 -0.49 -7.40
C LEU A 85 15.21 -0.41 -8.77
N GLU A 86 15.98 -0.22 -9.84
CA GLU A 86 15.44 -0.13 -11.20
C GLU A 86 14.72 -1.41 -11.58
N GLU A 87 15.32 -2.57 -11.30
CA GLU A 87 14.74 -3.88 -11.59
C GLU A 87 13.48 -4.13 -10.76
N GLY A 88 13.50 -3.76 -9.47
CA GLY A 88 12.31 -3.80 -8.61
C GLY A 88 11.17 -2.93 -9.15
N LEU A 89 11.47 -1.73 -9.65
CA LEU A 89 10.50 -0.86 -10.29
C LEU A 89 9.98 -1.44 -11.60
N LYS A 90 10.83 -2.02 -12.46
CA LYS A 90 10.42 -2.71 -13.69
C LYS A 90 9.46 -3.86 -13.40
N ARG A 91 9.78 -4.70 -12.42
CA ARG A 91 8.90 -5.80 -11.98
C ARG A 91 7.56 -5.29 -11.44
N LEU A 92 7.59 -4.25 -10.60
CA LEU A 92 6.37 -3.66 -10.05
C LEU A 92 5.48 -3.08 -11.15
N CYS A 93 6.10 -2.37 -12.10
CA CYS A 93 5.44 -1.78 -13.27
C CYS A 93 4.83 -2.86 -14.18
N SER A 94 5.59 -3.89 -14.53
CA SER A 94 5.09 -5.01 -15.35
C SER A 94 3.89 -5.70 -14.70
N ARG A 95 3.93 -5.95 -13.38
CA ARG A 95 2.79 -6.51 -12.64
C ARG A 95 1.61 -5.55 -12.54
N MET A 96 1.87 -4.25 -12.47
CA MET A 96 0.83 -3.23 -12.49
C MET A 96 0.10 -3.22 -13.84
N CYS A 97 0.83 -3.23 -14.97
CA CYS A 97 0.24 -3.35 -16.32
C CYS A 97 -0.51 -4.66 -16.52
N GLY A 98 -0.01 -5.76 -15.96
CA GLY A 98 -0.70 -7.05 -16.00
C GLY A 98 -1.95 -7.13 -15.10
N SER A 99 -2.22 -6.12 -14.29
CA SER A 99 -3.42 -6.05 -13.45
C SER A 99 -4.55 -5.31 -14.16
N ASN A 100 -5.80 -5.72 -13.92
CA ASN A 100 -6.98 -5.00 -14.44
C ASN A 100 -7.25 -3.66 -13.73
N ILE A 101 -6.29 -3.13 -12.96
CA ILE A 101 -6.46 -1.90 -12.19
C ILE A 101 -5.93 -0.74 -13.01
N ARG A 102 -6.82 0.20 -13.33
CA ARG A 102 -6.46 1.46 -13.97
C ARG A 102 -6.33 2.57 -12.93
N PHE A 103 -5.38 3.46 -13.13
CA PHE A 103 -5.08 4.56 -12.21
C PHE A 103 -5.39 5.91 -12.85
N ARG A 104 -5.82 6.85 -12.02
CA ARG A 104 -5.88 8.27 -12.39
C ARG A 104 -4.49 8.88 -12.31
N LYS A 105 -3.79 8.60 -11.20
CA LYS A 105 -2.47 9.11 -10.88
C LYS A 105 -1.71 8.11 -10.03
N VAL A 106 -0.41 8.00 -10.27
CA VAL A 106 0.51 7.29 -9.38
C VAL A 106 1.58 8.26 -8.90
N SER A 107 1.67 8.41 -7.58
CA SER A 107 2.65 9.29 -6.93
C SER A 107 3.80 8.47 -6.36
N VAL A 108 5.03 8.83 -6.71
CA VAL A 108 6.23 8.14 -6.21
C VAL A 108 6.75 8.88 -4.99
N ARG A 109 6.90 8.17 -3.87
CA ARG A 109 7.36 8.70 -2.57
C ARG A 109 8.67 8.05 -2.14
N LEU A 110 9.58 7.87 -3.09
CA LEU A 110 10.92 7.33 -2.85
C LEU A 110 11.87 8.49 -2.56
N ARG A 111 12.77 8.31 -1.58
CA ARG A 111 13.77 9.30 -1.16
C ARG A 111 15.11 9.05 -1.85
N SER A 112 15.96 10.06 -1.98
CA SER A 112 17.31 9.88 -2.57
C SER A 112 18.15 8.84 -1.83
N ARG A 113 18.02 8.76 -0.49
CA ARG A 113 18.68 7.73 0.34
C ARG A 113 18.24 6.29 0.02
N GLU A 114 17.10 6.14 -0.63
CA GLU A 114 16.56 4.85 -1.08
C GLU A 114 17.03 4.50 -2.50
N GLY A 115 17.93 5.32 -3.07
CA GLY A 115 18.49 5.14 -4.40
C GLY A 115 17.67 5.78 -5.52
N TRP A 116 16.63 6.56 -5.20
CA TRP A 116 15.78 7.24 -6.20
C TRP A 116 16.60 8.19 -7.09
N ARG A 117 16.44 8.05 -8.41
CA ARG A 117 17.05 8.90 -9.45
C ARG A 117 15.97 9.40 -10.40
N GLN A 118 16.20 10.56 -11.02
CA GLN A 118 15.26 11.16 -11.96
C GLN A 118 15.00 10.26 -13.18
N GLU A 119 15.98 9.47 -13.60
CA GLU A 119 15.86 8.52 -14.72
C GLU A 119 14.70 7.53 -14.53
N TYR A 120 14.42 7.12 -13.29
CA TYR A 120 13.33 6.20 -12.97
C TYR A 120 11.93 6.82 -13.16
N TYR A 121 11.84 8.14 -13.25
CA TYR A 121 10.59 8.81 -13.57
C TYR A 121 10.07 8.41 -14.96
N TYR A 122 10.96 8.31 -15.94
CA TYR A 122 10.58 7.94 -17.31
C TYR A 122 10.02 6.52 -17.36
N LEU A 123 10.68 5.57 -16.68
CA LEU A 123 10.24 4.18 -16.56
C LEU A 123 8.82 4.07 -15.99
N ILE A 124 8.55 4.78 -14.89
CA ILE A 124 7.22 4.76 -14.27
C ILE A 124 6.21 5.46 -15.19
N ARG A 125 6.59 6.56 -15.83
CA ARG A 125 5.71 7.30 -16.75
C ARG A 125 5.29 6.47 -17.96
N GLU A 126 6.21 5.74 -18.58
CA GLU A 126 5.91 4.82 -19.69
C GLU A 126 4.93 3.74 -19.25
N CYS A 127 5.20 3.08 -18.13
CA CYS A 127 4.29 2.09 -17.56
C CYS A 127 2.90 2.66 -17.28
N LEU A 128 2.81 3.90 -16.80
CA LEU A 128 1.53 4.54 -16.53
C LEU A 128 0.71 4.79 -17.79
N GLN A 129 1.32 5.03 -18.96
CA GLN A 129 0.57 5.24 -20.19
C GLN A 129 -0.35 4.05 -20.48
N GLU A 130 0.13 2.83 -20.24
CA GLU A 130 -0.64 1.58 -20.40
C GLU A 130 -1.71 1.38 -19.31
N CYS A 131 -1.54 2.00 -18.14
CA CYS A 131 -2.40 1.80 -16.97
C CYS A 131 -3.33 3.00 -16.68
N THR A 132 -3.39 3.99 -17.56
CA THR A 132 -4.18 5.22 -17.36
C THR A 132 -5.68 5.02 -17.59
N GLY A 133 -6.49 5.98 -17.12
CA GLY A 133 -7.94 6.01 -17.36
C GLY A 133 -8.80 5.44 -16.23
N GLY A 134 -8.24 5.28 -15.03
CA GLY A 134 -8.99 4.91 -13.83
C GLY A 134 -9.37 6.10 -12.94
N SER A 135 -9.98 5.81 -11.80
CA SER A 135 -10.37 6.79 -10.78
C SER A 135 -9.46 6.79 -9.54
N ALA A 136 -8.60 5.78 -9.41
CA ALA A 136 -7.82 5.55 -8.20
C ALA A 136 -6.48 6.31 -8.20
N ASP A 137 -6.13 6.89 -7.04
CA ASP A 137 -4.81 7.46 -6.80
C ASP A 137 -3.93 6.44 -6.06
N ALA A 138 -2.83 6.02 -6.69
CA ALA A 138 -1.89 5.10 -6.10
C ALA A 138 -0.58 5.77 -5.67
N TYR A 139 0.14 5.08 -4.80
CA TYR A 139 1.44 5.50 -4.30
C TYR A 139 2.44 4.37 -4.37
N ILE A 140 3.60 4.66 -4.95
CA ILE A 140 4.78 3.79 -4.86
C ILE A 140 5.66 4.33 -3.74
N GLU A 141 5.98 3.50 -2.74
CA GLU A 141 6.87 3.89 -1.65
C GLU A 141 7.73 2.70 -1.19
N PHE A 142 8.82 3.01 -0.47
CA PHE A 142 9.56 2.02 0.29
C PHE A 142 8.87 1.76 1.63
N PHE A 143 8.62 0.50 1.92
CA PHE A 143 8.12 0.04 3.21
C PHE A 143 8.89 -1.21 3.64
N ASN A 144 9.62 -1.11 4.75
CA ASN A 144 10.44 -2.19 5.29
C ASN A 144 11.46 -2.79 4.29
N GLY A 145 12.06 -1.96 3.44
CA GLY A 145 13.00 -2.41 2.40
C GLY A 145 12.36 -3.02 1.15
N ILE A 146 11.02 -3.00 1.06
CA ILE A 146 10.24 -3.52 -0.06
C ILE A 146 9.54 -2.35 -0.76
N LEU A 147 9.45 -2.38 -2.08
CA LEU A 147 8.61 -1.46 -2.84
C LEU A 147 7.16 -1.90 -2.73
N VAL A 148 6.27 -0.97 -2.40
CA VAL A 148 4.83 -1.22 -2.37
C VAL A 148 4.08 -0.27 -3.26
N LEU A 149 3.12 -0.81 -4.01
CA LEU A 149 2.06 -0.05 -4.66
C LEU A 149 0.83 -0.07 -3.77
N THR A 150 0.38 1.11 -3.35
CA THR A 150 -0.74 1.24 -2.41
C THR A 150 -1.84 2.16 -2.93
N LEU A 151 -3.09 1.87 -2.55
CA LEU A 151 -4.25 2.73 -2.80
C LEU A 151 -4.77 3.31 -1.49
N LYS A 152 -5.13 4.59 -1.50
CA LYS A 152 -5.79 5.22 -0.35
C LYS A 152 -7.22 4.70 -0.22
N VAL A 153 -7.58 4.24 0.98
CA VAL A 153 -8.94 3.76 1.32
C VAL A 153 -9.60 4.58 2.43
N PHE A 154 -8.85 5.48 3.08
CA PHE A 154 -9.31 6.49 4.04
C PHE A 154 -8.36 7.69 4.05
#